data_AF-G8BAU9-F1
#
_entry.id   AF-G8BAU9-F1
#
_cell.length_a   1.000
_cell.length_b   1.000
_cell.length_c   1.000
_cell.angle_alpha   90.00
_cell.angle_beta   90.00
_cell.angle_gamma   90.00
#
_symmetry.space_group_name_H-M   'P 1'
#
loop_
_entity.id
_entity.type
_entity.pdbx_description
1 polymer ?
#
loop_
_entity_poly.entity_id
_entity_poly.type
_entity_poly.pdbx_seq_one_letter_code
_entity_poly.pdbx_strand_id
1 'polypeptide(L)'
;MTEAPVTVGTLTESLFNDMISKLIKQQIVNTYSDYMIIESTTVADPQVDQLLANFNQSKDINKDIFGQDKTKLKANETSRYFSCENCGRKIAGGRFAQHVNKCLERKRKT
;
A
#
# COMPACT_ATOMS: atom_id res chain seq x y z
N MET A 1 -14.06 38.39 -41.06
CA MET A 1 -13.54 37.75 -39.84
C MET A 1 -12.02 37.83 -39.94
N THR A 2 -11.41 38.79 -39.23
CA THR A 2 -9.95 38.97 -39.26
C THR A 2 -9.34 38.02 -38.25
N GLU A 3 -8.69 36.96 -38.73
CA GLU A 3 -7.92 36.05 -37.88
C GLU A 3 -6.78 36.82 -37.22
N ALA A 4 -6.55 36.55 -35.93
CA ALA A 4 -5.46 37.18 -35.18
C ALA A 4 -4.11 36.80 -35.80
N PRO A 5 -3.16 37.74 -35.90
CA PRO A 5 -1.86 37.47 -36.52
C PRO A 5 -1.09 36.40 -35.75
N VAL A 6 -0.60 35.38 -36.46
CA VAL A 6 0.25 34.34 -35.88
C VAL A 6 1.60 34.94 -35.53
N THR A 7 1.93 34.95 -34.24
CA THR A 7 3.21 35.40 -33.71
C THR A 7 3.97 34.24 -33.07
N VAL A 8 5.27 34.42 -32.83
CA VAL A 8 6.07 33.45 -32.04
C VAL A 8 5.44 33.23 -30.66
N GLY A 9 4.85 34.27 -30.06
CA GLY A 9 4.15 34.18 -28.78
C GLY A 9 2.94 33.24 -28.87
N THR A 10 2.05 33.45 -29.84
CA THR A 10 0.86 32.61 -30.01
C THR A 10 1.21 31.16 -30.38
N LEU A 11 2.30 30.95 -31.13
CA LEU A 11 2.83 29.61 -31.44
C LEU A 11 3.37 28.91 -30.19
N THR A 12 4.15 29.62 -29.37
CA THR A 12 4.73 29.06 -28.15
C THR A 12 3.65 28.71 -27.13
N GLU A 13 2.64 29.57 -26.99
CA GLU A 13 1.48 29.31 -26.14
C GLU A 13 0.65 28.12 -26.64
N SER A 14 0.44 28.02 -27.95
CA SER A 14 -0.24 26.87 -28.57
C SER A 14 0.50 25.55 -28.32
N LEU A 15 1.84 25.55 -28.46
CA LEU A 15 2.68 24.38 -28.17
C LEU A 15 2.62 24.00 -26.69
N PHE A 16 2.72 24.98 -25.80
CA PHE A 16 2.60 24.75 -24.36
C PHE A 16 1.24 24.12 -24.01
N ASN A 17 0.15 24.69 -24.54
CA ASN A 17 -1.20 24.17 -24.31
C ASN A 17 -1.38 22.75 -24.86
N ASP A 18 -0.82 22.43 -26.02
CA ASP A 18 -0.85 21.07 -26.57
C ASP A 18 -0.09 20.08 -25.68
N MET A 19 1.12 20.44 -25.22
CA MET A 19 1.90 19.59 -24.32
C MET A 19 1.17 19.35 -23.00
N ILE A 20 0.66 20.40 -22.35
CA ILE A 20 -0.07 20.29 -21.09
C ILE A 20 -1.35 19.46 -21.28
N SER A 21 -2.10 19.69 -22.35
CA SER A 21 -3.30 18.90 -22.66
C SER A 21 -2.97 17.42 -22.80
N LYS A 22 -1.89 17.08 -23.50
CA LYS A 22 -1.44 15.69 -23.67
C LYS A 22 -1.00 15.06 -22.36
N LEU A 23 -0.23 15.77 -21.53
CA LEU A 23 0.19 15.28 -20.21
C LEU A 23 -1.01 14.99 -19.31
N ILE A 24 -1.96 15.92 -19.24
CA ILE A 24 -3.18 15.75 -18.42
C ILE A 24 -4.00 14.57 -18.94
N LYS A 25 -4.24 14.49 -20.25
CA LYS A 25 -5.00 13.38 -20.86
C LYS A 25 -4.33 12.03 -20.58
N GLN A 26 -3.02 11.93 -20.72
CA GLN A 26 -2.29 10.69 -20.44
C GLN A 26 -2.43 10.27 -18.96
N GLN A 27 -2.29 11.22 -18.04
CA GLN A 27 -2.44 10.94 -16.60
C GLN A 27 -3.85 10.44 -16.26
N ILE A 28 -4.88 11.06 -16.86
CA ILE A 28 -6.28 10.64 -16.70
C ILE A 28 -6.46 9.22 -17.22
N VAL A 29 -5.99 8.92 -18.43
CA VAL A 29 -6.13 7.58 -19.04
C VAL A 29 -5.45 6.52 -18.19
N ASN A 30 -4.22 6.77 -17.73
CA ASN A 30 -3.50 5.82 -16.86
C ASN A 30 -4.26 5.57 -15.55
N THR A 31 -4.63 6.64 -14.85
CA THR A 31 -5.33 6.55 -13.56
C THR A 31 -6.68 5.84 -13.70
N TYR A 32 -7.41 6.13 -14.78
CA TYR A 32 -8.69 5.49 -15.06
C TYR A 32 -8.51 4.02 -15.43
N SER A 33 -7.52 3.69 -16.26
CA SER A 33 -7.23 2.29 -16.61
C SER A 33 -6.87 1.46 -15.39
N ASP A 34 -6.07 2.01 -14.47
CA ASP A 34 -5.72 1.35 -13.21
C ASP A 34 -6.96 1.13 -12.34
N TYR A 35 -7.81 2.15 -12.20
CA TYR A 35 -9.07 2.03 -11.46
C TYR A 35 -9.96 0.93 -12.03
N MET A 36 -10.18 0.92 -13.36
CA MET A 36 -11.03 -0.06 -14.02
C MET A 36 -10.50 -1.49 -13.87
N ILE A 37 -9.18 -1.68 -13.95
CA ILE A 37 -8.56 -2.99 -13.69
C ILE A 37 -8.78 -3.40 -12.23
N ILE A 38 -8.53 -2.51 -11.27
CA ILE A 38 -8.74 -2.81 -9.85
C ILE A 38 -10.20 -3.17 -9.61
N GLU A 39 -11.15 -2.37 -10.08
CA GLU A 39 -12.59 -2.59 -9.91
C GLU A 39 -13.07 -3.90 -10.55
N SER A 40 -12.57 -4.23 -11.75
CA SER A 40 -12.96 -5.48 -12.44
C SER A 40 -12.28 -6.74 -11.89
N THR A 41 -11.08 -6.60 -11.33
CA THR A 41 -10.28 -7.76 -10.85
C THR A 41 -10.50 -8.03 -9.37
N THR A 42 -10.84 -6.99 -8.59
CA THR A 42 -11.30 -7.21 -7.22
C THR A 42 -12.73 -7.75 -7.29
N VAL A 43 -12.90 -9.01 -6.88
CA VAL A 43 -14.22 -9.50 -6.50
C VAL A 43 -14.76 -8.51 -5.48
N ALA A 44 -16.05 -8.19 -5.54
CA ALA A 44 -16.76 -7.41 -4.52
C ALA A 44 -16.64 -8.14 -3.17
N ASP A 45 -15.49 -7.96 -2.53
CA ASP A 45 -15.11 -8.51 -1.26
C ASP A 45 -15.39 -7.40 -0.25
N PRO A 46 -16.36 -7.60 0.65
CA PRO A 46 -16.70 -6.63 1.69
C PRO A 46 -15.47 -6.15 2.50
N GLN A 47 -14.39 -6.96 2.54
CA GLN A 47 -13.14 -6.58 3.19
C GLN A 47 -12.37 -5.51 2.41
N VAL A 48 -12.36 -5.56 1.07
CA VAL A 48 -11.68 -4.56 0.23
C VAL A 48 -12.41 -3.21 0.28
N ASP A 49 -13.74 -3.24 0.29
CA ASP A 49 -14.56 -2.04 0.46
C ASP A 49 -14.33 -1.38 1.83
N GLN A 50 -14.20 -2.20 2.88
CA GLN A 50 -13.83 -1.72 4.21
C GLN A 50 -12.41 -1.14 4.25
N LEU A 51 -11.46 -1.73 3.53
CA LEU A 51 -10.10 -1.18 3.41
C LEU A 51 -10.09 0.19 2.74
N LEU A 52 -10.85 0.37 1.64
CA LEU A 52 -10.99 1.66 0.96
C LEU A 52 -11.64 2.71 1.89
N ALA A 53 -12.69 2.32 2.61
CA ALA A 53 -13.35 3.19 3.58
C ALA A 53 -12.40 3.60 4.72
N ASN A 54 -11.64 2.64 5.26
CA ASN A 54 -10.63 2.89 6.30
C ASN A 54 -9.51 3.78 5.80
N PHE A 55 -9.02 3.57 4.57
CA PHE A 55 -7.95 4.39 3.98
C PHE A 55 -8.40 5.85 3.85
N ASN A 56 -9.61 6.07 3.32
CA ASN A 56 -10.19 7.41 3.20
C ASN A 56 -10.54 8.06 4.56
N GLN A 57 -10.78 7.25 5.61
CA GLN A 57 -11.00 7.72 6.98
C GLN A 57 -9.74 7.78 7.85
N SER A 58 -8.57 7.35 7.35
CA SER A 58 -7.34 7.16 8.15
C SER A 58 -6.63 8.47 8.52
N LYS A 59 -7.33 9.35 9.26
CA LYS A 59 -6.67 10.37 10.09
C LYS A 59 -6.19 9.82 11.43
N ASP A 60 -6.63 8.62 11.81
CA ASP A 60 -6.25 7.98 13.06
C ASP A 60 -4.95 7.17 12.92
N ILE A 61 -3.84 7.78 13.32
CA ILE A 61 -2.48 7.19 13.26
C ILE A 61 -2.37 5.92 14.10
N ASN A 62 -3.30 5.68 15.04
CA ASN A 62 -3.27 4.51 15.94
C ASN A 62 -3.96 3.27 15.38
N LYS A 63 -4.61 3.36 14.21
CA LYS A 63 -5.22 2.20 13.55
C LYS A 63 -4.40 1.76 12.33
N ASP A 64 -4.48 0.48 11.99
CA ASP A 64 -3.94 -0.06 10.74
C ASP A 64 -4.96 0.06 9.58
N ILE A 65 -4.59 -0.46 8.41
CA ILE A 65 -5.45 -0.43 7.21
C ILE A 65 -6.76 -1.21 7.41
N PHE A 66 -6.79 -2.19 8.31
CA PHE A 66 -7.98 -2.98 8.67
C PHE A 66 -8.79 -2.36 9.82
N GLY A 67 -8.42 -1.15 10.28
CA GLY A 67 -9.08 -0.46 11.38
C GLY A 67 -8.74 -1.02 12.77
N GLN A 68 -7.72 -1.89 12.87
CA GLN A 68 -7.30 -2.51 14.12
C GLN A 68 -6.35 -1.58 14.88
N ASP A 69 -6.54 -1.50 16.20
CA ASP A 69 -5.73 -0.66 17.07
C ASP A 69 -4.31 -1.22 17.25
N LYS A 70 -3.29 -0.39 16.99
CA LYS A 70 -1.86 -0.77 17.07
C LYS A 70 -1.44 -1.25 18.44
N THR A 71 -1.98 -0.68 19.52
CA THR A 71 -1.62 -1.09 20.89
C THR A 71 -2.20 -2.46 21.21
N LYS A 72 -3.44 -2.73 20.76
CA LYS A 72 -4.08 -4.05 20.90
C LYS A 72 -3.39 -5.10 20.04
N LEU A 73 -3.01 -4.76 18.81
CA LEU A 73 -2.24 -5.62 17.91
C LEU A 73 -0.91 -6.05 18.52
N LYS A 74 -0.11 -5.09 19.02
CA LYS A 74 1.18 -5.40 19.67
C LYS A 74 1.03 -6.33 20.87
N ALA A 75 0.02 -6.11 21.70
CA ALA A 75 -0.27 -6.97 22.84
C ALA A 75 -0.66 -8.39 22.41
N ASN A 76 -1.46 -8.51 21.33
CA ASN A 76 -1.87 -9.80 20.77
C ASN A 76 -0.67 -10.56 20.18
N GLU A 77 0.15 -9.92 19.34
CA GLU A 77 1.33 -10.54 18.73
C GLU A 77 2.36 -11.02 19.76
N THR A 78 2.56 -10.24 20.82
CA THR A 78 3.45 -10.61 21.93
C THR A 78 2.97 -11.87 22.66
N SER A 79 1.65 -12.06 22.73
CA SER A 79 0.99 -13.16 23.44
C SER A 79 0.79 -14.41 22.57
N ARG A 80 0.87 -14.28 21.24
CA ARG A 80 0.76 -15.41 20.30
C ARG A 80 1.95 -16.35 20.45
N TYR A 81 1.70 -17.66 20.40
CA TYR A 81 2.75 -18.68 20.42
C TYR A 81 2.96 -19.24 19.02
N PHE A 82 4.23 -19.38 18.63
CA PHE A 82 4.67 -19.93 17.35
C PHE A 82 5.44 -21.22 17.60
N SER A 83 5.26 -22.21 16.75
CA SER A 83 6.06 -23.44 16.78
C SER A 83 7.46 -23.16 16.24
N CYS A 84 8.50 -23.58 16.96
CA CYS A 84 9.86 -23.55 16.43
C CYS A 84 10.15 -24.84 15.66
N GLU A 85 10.28 -24.75 14.34
CA GLU A 85 10.60 -25.90 13.47
C GLU A 85 11.98 -26.54 13.75
N ASN A 86 12.87 -25.84 14.45
CA ASN A 86 14.18 -26.41 14.79
C ASN A 86 14.13 -27.32 16.04
N CYS A 87 13.26 -27.04 17.01
CA CYS A 87 13.24 -27.77 18.30
C CYS A 87 11.85 -28.24 18.76
N GLY A 88 10.80 -27.99 17.97
CA GLY A 88 9.41 -28.35 18.26
C GLY A 88 8.74 -27.57 19.39
N ARG A 89 9.44 -26.65 20.05
CA ARG A 89 8.88 -25.89 21.18
C ARG A 89 7.94 -24.78 20.70
N LYS A 90 6.83 -24.58 21.42
CA LYS A 90 5.98 -23.40 21.28
C LYS A 90 6.61 -22.21 22.01
N ILE A 91 6.85 -21.13 21.29
CA ILE A 91 7.56 -19.93 21.77
C ILE A 91 6.67 -18.70 21.56
N ALA A 92 6.53 -17.87 22.58
CA ALA A 92 5.79 -16.61 22.47
C ALA A 92 6.45 -15.68 21.42
N GLY A 93 5.64 -14.98 20.62
CA GLY A 93 6.07 -14.14 19.50
C GLY A 93 7.08 -13.09 19.90
N GLY A 94 6.82 -12.39 21.01
CA GLY A 94 7.74 -11.38 21.55
C GLY A 94 9.10 -11.94 21.99
N ARG A 95 9.25 -13.27 22.13
CA ARG A 95 10.50 -13.95 22.50
C ARG A 95 11.07 -14.81 21.37
N PHE A 96 10.41 -14.86 20.21
CA PHE A 96 10.79 -15.76 19.14
C PHE A 96 12.19 -15.45 18.59
N ALA A 97 12.52 -14.18 18.35
CA ALA A 97 13.85 -13.76 17.89
C ALA A 97 14.96 -14.16 18.89
N GLN A 98 14.75 -13.89 20.20
CA GLN A 98 15.72 -14.28 21.23
C GLN A 98 15.89 -15.80 21.33
N HIS A 99 14.79 -16.55 21.14
CA HIS A 99 14.84 -18.00 21.08
C HIS A 99 15.65 -18.49 19.88
N VAL A 100 15.40 -17.95 18.68
CA VAL A 100 16.08 -18.35 17.44
C VAL A 100 17.60 -18.26 17.59
N ASN A 101 18.12 -17.15 18.14
CA ASN A 101 19.56 -16.99 18.37
C ASN A 101 20.14 -18.17 19.18
N LYS A 102 19.54 -18.49 20.33
CA LYS A 102 20.01 -19.58 21.21
C LYS A 102 19.74 -20.98 20.65
N CYS A 103 18.63 -21.14 19.93
CA CYS A 103 18.14 -22.42 19.43
C CYS A 103 18.96 -22.89 18.24
N LEU A 104 19.31 -21.98 17.33
CA LEU A 104 20.14 -22.28 16.17
C LEU A 104 21.62 -22.44 16.53
N GLU A 105 22.12 -21.68 17.50
CA GLU A 105 23.50 -21.85 18.03
C GLU A 105 23.72 -23.25 18.64
N ARG A 106 22.68 -23.87 19.19
CA ARG A 106 22.77 -25.24 19.75
C ARG A 106 22.82 -26.34 18.70
N LYS A 107 22.61 -26.04 17.42
CA LYS A 107 22.66 -27.04 16.34
C LYS A 107 24.03 -27.06 15.66
N ARG A 108 25.05 -27.48 16.40
CA ARG A 108 26.34 -28.02 15.89
C ARG A 108 27.00 -28.91 16.95
N LYS A 109 26.26 -29.91 17.43
CA LYS A 109 26.82 -31.11 18.10
C LYS A 109 25.98 -32.32 17.68
N THR A 110 26.05 -32.63 16.40
CA THR A 110 25.85 -33.99 15.86
C THR A 110 27.20 -34.41 15.32
#